data_AF-A0A2T9YXW0-F1
#
_entry.id   AF-A0A2T9YXW0-F1
#
_cell.length_a   1.000
_cell.length_b   1.000
_cell.length_c   1.000
_cell.angle_alpha   90.00
_cell.angle_beta   90.00
_cell.angle_gamma   90.00
#
_symmetry.space_group_name_H-M   'P 1'
#
loop_
_entity.id
_entity.type
_entity.pdbx_description
1 polymer ?
#
loop_
_entity_poly.entity_id
_entity_poly.type
_entity_poly.pdbx_seq_one_letter_code
_entity_poly.pdbx_strand_id
1 'polypeptide(L)' 'MEMLMINSIAELESLPLNKWGIREPLSPEGRKNCLDKQIGGLDLIVVPGLAFDAHGFRMGYGKGLLTNLY' A
#
# COMPACT_ATOMS: atom_id res chain seq x y z
N MET A 1 6.53 0.01 6.25
CA MET A 1 5.74 -0.26 5.02
C MET A 1 6.12 0.83 4.02
N GLU A 2 6.25 0.49 2.75
CA GLU A 2 6.57 1.44 1.68
C GLU A 2 5.39 1.49 0.70
N MET A 3 5.12 2.65 0.11
CA MET A 3 4.11 2.82 -0.94
C MET A 3 4.83 3.13 -2.23
N LEU A 4 5.14 2.10 -3.01
CA LEU A 4 5.97 2.25 -4.21
C LEU A 4 5.14 2.75 -5.40
N MET A 5 5.65 3.76 -6.11
CA MET A 5 5.02 4.29 -7.30
C MET A 5 4.94 3.25 -8.42
N ILE A 6 3.75 3.11 -9.01
CA ILE A 6 3.46 2.34 -10.21
C ILE A 6 2.96 3.32 -11.28
N ASN A 7 3.52 3.25 -12.48
CA ASN A 7 3.29 4.25 -13.53
C ASN A 7 2.18 3.87 -14.51
N SER A 8 1.76 2.59 -14.53
CA SER A 8 0.72 2.11 -15.44
C SER A 8 0.04 0.83 -14.95
N ILE A 9 -1.13 0.54 -15.52
CA ILE A 9 -1.83 -0.74 -15.29
C ILE A 9 -1.03 -1.92 -15.84
N ALA A 10 -0.41 -1.77 -17.02
CA ALA A 10 0.43 -2.81 -17.60
C ALA A 10 1.62 -3.17 -16.69
N GLU A 11 2.24 -2.17 -16.06
CA GLU A 11 3.27 -2.40 -15.04
C GLU A 11 2.70 -3.19 -13.86
N LEU A 12 1.58 -2.74 -13.28
CA LEU A 12 0.90 -3.46 -12.20
C LEU A 12 0.62 -4.92 -12.57
N GLU A 13 0.17 -5.18 -13.79
CA GLU A 13 -0.17 -6.52 -14.27
C GLU A 13 1.05 -7.43 -14.46
N SER A 14 2.20 -6.84 -14.76
CA SER A 14 3.47 -7.55 -14.92
C SER A 14 4.15 -7.95 -13.61
N LEU A 15 3.72 -7.36 -12.47
CA LEU A 15 4.32 -7.65 -11.17
C LEU A 15 4.06 -9.09 -10.71
N PRO A 16 5.04 -9.72 -10.04
CA PRO A 16 4.87 -11.07 -9.52
C PRO A 16 3.84 -11.09 -8.38
N LEU A 17 3.16 -12.23 -8.25
CA LEU A 17 2.27 -12.49 -7.13
C LEU A 17 3.07 -12.97 -5.92
N ASN A 18 2.79 -12.40 -4.76
CA ASN A 18 3.28 -12.94 -3.50
C ASN A 18 2.48 -14.18 -3.06
N LYS A 19 2.84 -14.77 -1.93
CA LYS A 19 2.19 -15.98 -1.38
C LYS A 19 0.69 -15.81 -1.06
N TRP A 20 0.18 -14.58 -1.08
CA TRP A 20 -1.23 -14.25 -0.84
C TRP A 20 -1.97 -13.87 -2.13
N GLY A 21 -1.35 -14.02 -3.30
CA GLY A 21 -1.95 -13.65 -4.58
C GLY A 21 -2.05 -12.15 -4.81
N ILE A 22 -1.24 -11.34 -4.12
CA ILE A 22 -1.19 -9.88 -4.31
C ILE A 22 0.03 -9.55 -5.18
N ARG A 23 -0.17 -8.70 -6.18
CA ARG A 23 0.89 -8.20 -7.04
C ARG A 23 1.72 -7.15 -6.31
N GLU A 24 3.02 -7.39 -6.15
CA GLU A 24 3.94 -6.44 -5.49
C GLU A 24 5.34 -6.48 -6.13
N PRO A 25 6.08 -5.35 -6.15
CA PRO A 25 7.48 -5.36 -6.57
C PRO A 25 8.34 -6.26 -5.68
N LEU A 26 9.29 -6.98 -6.27
CA LEU A 26 10.23 -7.85 -5.51
C LEU A 26 11.18 -7.06 -4.60
N SER A 27 11.48 -5.82 -4.97
CA SER A 27 12.39 -4.93 -4.25
C SER A 27 11.94 -3.47 -4.39
N PRO A 28 12.15 -2.64 -3.36
CA PRO A 28 11.94 -1.19 -3.43
C PRO A 28 13.05 -0.44 -4.19
N GLU A 29 14.17 -1.09 -4.50
CA GLU A 29 15.31 -0.45 -5.16
C GLU A 29 14.92 0.21 -6.49
N GLY A 30 15.34 1.46 -6.67
CA GLY A 30 15.04 2.26 -7.86
C GLY A 30 13.60 2.77 -7.96
N ARG A 31 12.73 2.48 -6.98
CA ARG A 31 11.34 2.94 -6.97
C ARG A 31 11.13 4.09 -5.99
N LYS A 32 10.23 5.00 -6.35
CA LYS A 32 9.85 6.15 -5.51
C LYS A 32 8.87 5.68 -4.43
N ASN A 33 9.21 5.87 -3.16
CA ASN A 33 8.31 5.63 -2.04
C ASN A 33 7.42 6.87 -1.81
N CYS A 34 6.16 6.82 -2.22
CA CYS A 34 5.20 7.90 -2.14
C CYS A 34 4.88 8.38 -0.71
N LEU A 35 5.28 7.67 0.34
CA LEU A 35 5.16 8.17 1.72
C LEU A 35 6.20 9.24 2.07
N ASP A 36 7.25 9.40 1.26
CA ASP A 36 8.25 10.42 1.50
C ASP A 36 7.63 11.82 1.34
N LYS A 37 7.74 12.64 2.40
CA LYS A 37 7.19 14.00 2.43
C LYS A 37 7.99 14.96 1.55
N GLN A 38 9.27 14.68 1.27
CA GLN A 38 10.13 15.54 0.44
C GLN A 38 9.69 15.56 -1.04
N ILE A 39 8.94 14.54 -1.47
CA ILE A 39 8.43 14.40 -2.83
C ILE A 39 6.92 14.70 -2.94
N GLY A 40 6.32 15.25 -1.88
CA GLY A 40 4.91 15.64 -1.81
C GLY A 40 4.01 14.73 -0.96
N GLY A 41 4.43 13.52 -0.60
CA GLY A 41 3.60 12.58 0.17
C GLY A 41 2.38 12.05 -0.60
N LEU A 42 1.33 11.66 0.13
CA LEU A 42 0.05 11.18 -0.39
C LEU A 42 -1.11 12.03 0.16
N ASP A 43 -2.00 12.48 -0.72
CA ASP A 43 -3.23 13.19 -0.34
C ASP A 43 -4.36 12.25 0.09
N LEU A 44 -4.38 11.02 -0.45
CA LEU A 44 -5.42 10.02 -0.21
C LEU A 44 -4.79 8.63 -0.11
N ILE A 45 -5.24 7.86 0.89
CA ILE A 45 -4.91 6.45 1.05
C ILE A 45 -6.20 5.65 1.11
N VAL A 46 -6.38 4.71 0.19
CA VAL A 46 -7.45 3.71 0.28
C VAL A 46 -6.96 2.58 1.18
N VAL A 47 -7.56 2.47 2.37
CA VAL A 47 -7.11 1.55 3.42
C VAL A 47 -7.95 0.26 3.37
N PRO A 48 -7.38 -0.92 3.04
CA PRO A 48 -8.10 -2.18 3.11
C PRO A 48 -8.35 -2.64 4.56
N GLY A 49 -9.38 -3.45 4.78
CA GLY A 49 -9.75 -4.00 6.08
C GLY A 49 -10.72 -5.17 5.96
N LEU A 50 -10.83 -5.96 7.01
CA LEU A 50 -11.78 -7.07 7.12
C LEU A 50 -13.18 -6.58 7.50
N ALA A 51 -13.25 -5.58 8.37
CA ALA A 51 -14.48 -4.98 8.83
C ALA A 51 -14.25 -3.49 9.13
N PHE A 52 -15.32 -2.72 8.95
CA PHE A 52 -15.40 -1.29 9.23
C PHE A 52 -16.73 -1.02 9.93
N ASP A 53 -16.76 -0.03 10.82
CA ASP A 53 -18.00 0.47 11.40
C ASP A 53 -18.33 1.89 10.91
N ALA A 54 -19.51 2.38 11.30
CA ALA A 54 -19.98 3.71 10.91
C ALA A 54 -19.17 4.87 11.53
N HIS A 55 -18.35 4.60 12.54
CA HIS A 55 -17.47 5.59 13.17
C HIS A 55 -16.08 5.61 12.52
N GLY A 56 -15.82 4.74 11.55
CA GLY A 56 -14.53 4.64 10.86
C GLY A 56 -13.50 3.78 11.59
N PHE A 57 -13.88 3.04 12.65
CA PHE A 57 -13.00 2.02 13.19
C PHE A 57 -12.84 0.88 12.20
N ARG A 58 -11.64 0.29 12.18
CA ARG A 58 -11.25 -0.73 11.21
C ARG A 58 -10.61 -1.92 11.91
N MET A 59 -11.00 -3.12 11.49
CA MET A 59 -10.29 -4.36 11.81
C MET A 59 -9.43 -4.79 10.62
N GLY A 60 -8.10 -4.84 10.80
CA GLY A 60 -7.16 -5.36 9.80
C GLY A 60 -6.86 -6.85 9.97
N TYR A 61 -5.96 -7.39 9.15
CA TYR A 61 -5.50 -8.80 9.23
C TYR A 61 -4.55 -9.11 10.42
N GLY A 62 -4.56 -8.30 11.48
CA GLY A 62 -3.78 -8.53 12.71
C GLY A 62 -2.29 -8.14 12.69
N LYS A 63 -1.70 -7.82 11.54
CA LYS A 63 -0.28 -7.41 11.44
C LYS A 63 0.03 -5.94 11.75
N GLY A 64 -0.99 -5.08 11.90
CA GLY A 64 -0.80 -3.66 12.23
C GLY A 64 -0.10 -2.80 11.16
N LEU A 65 0.12 -3.31 9.94
CA LEU A 65 0.90 -2.63 8.89
C LEU A 65 0.39 -1.22 8.53
N LEU A 66 -0.93 -1.02 8.58
CA LEU A 66 -1.60 0.23 8.22
C LEU A 66 -2.05 1.06 9.43
N THR A 67 -1.74 0.61 10.66
CA THR A 67 -2.19 1.28 11.89
C THR A 67 -1.40 2.56 12.17
N ASN A 68 -0.10 2.59 11.83
CA ASN A 68 0.80 3.71 12.13
C ASN A 68 1.02 4.64 10.91
N LEU A 69 0.03 4.74 10.01
CA LEU A 69 0.10 5.67 8.87
C LEU A 69 -0.45 7.07 9.18
N TYR A 70 -0.87 7.30 10.43
CA TYR A 70 -1.44 8.54 10.92
C TYR A 70 -0.64 9.05 12.11
#